data_AF-A0A3D0P702-F1
#
_entry.id   AF-A0A3D0P702-F1
#
_cell.length_a   1.000
_cell.length_b   1.000
_cell.length_c   1.000
_cell.angle_alpha   90.00
_cell.angle_beta   90.00
_cell.angle_gamma   90.00
#
_symmetry.space_group_name_H-M   'P 1'
#
loop_
_entity.id
_entity.type
_entity.pdbx_description
1 polymer ?
#
loop_
_entity_poly.entity_id
_entity_poly.type
_entity_poly.pdbx_seq_one_letter_code
_entity_poly.pdbx_strand_id
1 'polypeptide(L)'
;MALAPSPATAAACGGCISPQIFSCAAMTAFLGWWLSKGGKQVSNAPQGQGWKVMSLAGIPLYIHPSWLFVLVLATVLFSQQFDGNPAYGFLTALLLFLSVVLHELGHSLMSLRLGVKVRSITLFMLGGVASVERDPATPMGTLLVAAAGPAVSALLAFLLALAVHPLSHIQPPLGEVALVLAQLNLLLALFNLLPGLPLDGGQIVKALVWQASGSREKGVRTATRCGQLLG
;
A
#
# COMPACT_ATOMS: atom_id res chain seq x y z
N MET A 1 -20.43 59.63 11.49
CA MET A 1 -20.43 59.51 10.01
C MET A 1 -18.99 59.29 9.58
N ALA A 2 -18.59 58.02 9.48
CA ALA A 2 -17.31 57.61 8.90
C ALA A 2 -17.65 56.51 7.89
N LEU A 3 -17.29 56.78 6.64
CA LEU A 3 -17.70 56.06 5.44
C LEU A 3 -17.06 54.67 5.40
N ALA A 4 -17.87 53.64 5.13
CA ALA A 4 -17.39 52.33 4.71
C ALA A 4 -16.92 52.39 3.24
N PRO A 5 -15.76 51.80 2.88
CA PRO A 5 -15.44 51.50 1.49
C PRO A 5 -15.97 50.11 1.08
N SER A 6 -16.34 50.01 -0.20
CA SER A 6 -17.08 48.94 -0.88
C SER A 6 -16.33 47.61 -1.08
N PRO A 7 -17.05 46.49 -1.34
CA PRO A 7 -16.46 45.17 -1.55
C PRO A 7 -16.21 44.90 -3.03
N ALA A 8 -15.10 45.37 -3.61
CA ALA A 8 -14.65 44.92 -4.93
C ALA A 8 -13.28 45.51 -5.29
N THR A 9 -12.19 44.92 -4.78
CA THR A 9 -10.85 44.94 -5.42
C THR A 9 -9.91 44.06 -4.60
N ALA A 10 -10.05 42.74 -4.73
CA ALA A 10 -9.00 41.79 -4.38
C ALA A 10 -9.20 40.50 -5.20
N ALA A 11 -9.42 40.67 -6.50
CA ALA A 11 -9.17 39.62 -7.49
C ALA A 11 -7.88 40.00 -8.22
N ALA A 12 -7.04 39.00 -8.44
CA ALA A 12 -5.76 39.03 -9.16
C ALA A 12 -4.52 39.48 -8.35
N CYS A 13 -3.94 38.53 -7.61
CA CYS A 13 -2.48 38.35 -7.55
C CYS A 13 -2.13 36.97 -6.97
N GLY A 14 -1.54 36.11 -7.81
CA GLY A 14 -0.76 34.94 -7.39
C GLY A 14 -1.56 33.68 -7.07
N GLY A 15 -1.29 32.61 -7.82
CA GLY A 15 -1.78 31.27 -7.53
C GLY A 15 -1.24 30.82 -6.17
N CYS A 16 -2.04 31.03 -5.13
CA CYS A 16 -1.91 30.31 -3.89
C CYS A 16 -2.27 28.86 -4.18
N ILE A 17 -1.29 28.08 -4.62
CA ILE A 17 -1.19 26.67 -4.22
C ILE A 17 -1.14 26.76 -2.70
N SER A 18 -2.30 26.80 -2.07
CA SER A 18 -2.42 26.68 -0.63
C SER A 18 -1.56 25.47 -0.23
N PRO A 19 -0.64 25.60 0.74
CA PRO A 19 0.07 24.47 1.26
C PRO A 19 -0.92 23.68 2.11
N GLN A 20 -1.89 23.01 1.49
CA GLN A 20 -2.52 21.83 2.05
C GLN A 20 -1.57 20.64 1.88
N ILE A 21 -0.31 20.89 2.21
CA ILE A 21 0.71 19.90 2.52
C ILE A 21 0.15 19.21 3.77
N PHE A 22 -0.47 18.05 3.55
CA PHE A 22 -1.05 17.17 4.56
C PHE A 22 -2.24 17.77 5.32
N SER A 23 -3.48 17.41 4.96
CA SER A 23 -4.45 17.16 6.02
C SER A 23 -3.99 15.91 6.76
N CYS A 24 -3.08 16.13 7.72
CA CYS A 24 -2.46 15.14 8.59
C CYS A 24 -3.51 14.21 9.20
N ALA A 25 -4.74 14.68 9.42
CA ALA A 25 -5.78 13.92 10.09
C ALA A 25 -6.24 12.66 9.33
N ALA A 26 -6.61 12.75 8.05
CA ALA A 26 -7.16 11.60 7.33
C ALA A 26 -6.07 10.54 7.06
N MET A 27 -4.89 10.99 6.66
CA MET A 27 -3.76 10.10 6.42
C MET A 27 -3.20 9.51 7.71
N THR A 28 -3.07 10.28 8.79
CA THR A 28 -2.64 9.75 10.11
C THR A 28 -3.71 8.86 10.74
N ALA A 29 -5.00 9.13 10.52
CA ALA A 29 -6.08 8.25 10.97
C ALA A 29 -6.05 6.94 10.19
N PHE A 30 -5.93 6.99 8.86
CA PHE A 30 -5.83 5.81 8.02
C PHE A 30 -4.56 5.02 8.33
N LEU A 31 -3.40 5.68 8.44
CA LEU A 31 -2.13 5.05 8.82
C LEU A 31 -2.14 4.51 10.23
N GLY A 32 -2.63 5.26 11.21
CA GLY A 32 -2.73 4.81 12.60
C GLY A 32 -3.64 3.60 12.73
N TRP A 33 -4.77 3.59 12.02
CA TRP A 33 -5.64 2.43 11.92
C TRP A 33 -4.97 1.27 11.19
N TRP A 34 -4.29 1.54 10.06
CA TRP A 34 -3.57 0.55 9.26
C TRP A 34 -2.45 -0.10 10.07
N LEU A 35 -1.64 0.68 10.79
CA LEU A 35 -0.58 0.21 11.67
C LEU A 35 -1.14 -0.60 12.84
N SER A 36 -2.28 -0.17 13.42
CA SER A 36 -2.93 -0.88 14.52
C SER A 36 -3.41 -2.29 14.14
N LYS A 37 -3.72 -2.53 12.86
CA LYS A 37 -4.35 -3.78 12.42
C LYS A 37 -3.56 -4.58 11.36
N GLY A 38 -2.64 -3.96 10.64
CA GLY A 38 -1.85 -4.55 9.54
C GLY A 38 -0.77 -5.54 9.99
N GLY A 39 -0.45 -5.61 11.29
CA GLY A 39 0.53 -6.55 11.83
C GLY A 39 -0.02 -7.96 12.15
N LYS A 40 -1.34 -8.17 12.15
CA LYS A 40 -1.95 -9.47 12.49
C LYS A 40 -2.31 -10.22 11.22
N GLN A 41 -1.30 -10.80 10.59
CA GLN A 41 -1.47 -11.87 9.61
C GLN A 41 -2.27 -13.00 10.27
N VAL A 42 -3.51 -13.23 9.84
CA VAL A 42 -4.35 -14.33 10.35
C VAL A 42 -3.74 -15.63 9.84
N SER A 43 -2.78 -16.16 10.59
CA SER A 43 -2.00 -17.35 10.24
C SER A 43 -2.83 -18.64 10.08
N ASN A 44 -4.13 -18.59 10.39
CA ASN A 44 -5.06 -19.71 10.36
C ASN A 44 -6.35 -19.42 9.59
N ALA A 45 -6.37 -18.51 8.62
CA ALA A 45 -7.59 -18.31 7.83
C ALA A 45 -7.87 -19.55 6.96
N PRO A 46 -9.03 -20.22 7.11
CA PRO A 46 -9.43 -21.35 6.27
C PRO A 46 -9.33 -21.02 4.78
N GLN A 47 -8.67 -21.90 4.03
CA GLN A 47 -8.50 -21.77 2.58
C GLN A 47 -9.87 -21.63 1.89
N GLY A 48 -10.04 -20.58 1.08
CA GLY A 48 -11.28 -20.38 0.30
C GLY A 48 -12.41 -19.61 1.00
N GLN A 49 -12.16 -18.91 2.11
CA GLN A 49 -13.17 -18.00 2.66
C GLN A 49 -13.20 -16.65 1.92
N GLY A 50 -14.29 -16.43 1.19
CA GLY A 50 -14.54 -15.20 0.44
C GLY A 50 -15.14 -15.49 -0.93
N TRP A 51 -15.65 -14.46 -1.59
CA TRP A 51 -16.13 -14.61 -2.96
C TRP A 51 -14.95 -14.62 -3.91
N LYS A 52 -14.85 -15.64 -4.78
CA LYS A 52 -13.90 -15.65 -5.89
C LYS A 52 -14.34 -14.59 -6.89
N VAL A 53 -13.57 -13.51 -6.99
CA VAL A 53 -13.93 -12.37 -7.84
C VAL A 53 -13.32 -12.52 -9.23
N MET A 54 -12.04 -12.92 -9.30
CA MET A 54 -11.35 -13.09 -10.58
C MET A 54 -10.15 -14.03 -10.47
N SER A 55 -9.47 -14.27 -11.59
CA SER A 55 -8.15 -14.88 -11.62
C SER A 55 -7.17 -13.94 -12.32
N LEU A 56 -6.07 -13.58 -11.66
CA LEU A 56 -4.99 -12.75 -12.18
C LEU A 56 -3.76 -13.64 -12.38
N ALA A 57 -3.23 -13.73 -13.61
CA ALA A 57 -2.07 -14.55 -13.94
C ALA A 57 -2.18 -16.04 -13.47
N GLY A 58 -3.40 -16.60 -13.50
CA GLY A 58 -3.68 -17.97 -13.05
C GLY A 58 -3.87 -18.12 -11.54
N ILE A 59 -3.76 -17.04 -10.78
CA ILE A 59 -3.93 -17.03 -9.32
C ILE A 59 -5.35 -16.58 -8.99
N PRO A 60 -6.16 -17.38 -8.26
CA PRO A 60 -7.51 -16.97 -7.87
C PRO A 60 -7.46 -15.85 -6.82
N LEU A 61 -8.25 -14.80 -7.05
CA LEU A 61 -8.43 -13.66 -6.16
C LEU A 61 -9.75 -13.82 -5.38
N TYR A 62 -9.64 -13.91 -4.05
CA TYR A 62 -10.78 -13.96 -3.14
C TYR A 62 -10.94 -12.64 -2.38
N ILE A 63 -12.18 -12.17 -2.22
CA ILE A 63 -12.49 -10.99 -1.40
C ILE A 63 -13.30 -11.43 -0.18
N HIS A 64 -12.80 -11.11 1.01
CA HIS A 64 -13.53 -11.33 2.25
C HIS A 64 -14.57 -10.20 2.47
N PRO A 65 -15.78 -10.47 3.01
CA PRO A 65 -16.81 -9.44 3.20
C PRO A 65 -16.38 -8.23 4.05
N SER A 66 -15.41 -8.43 4.96
CA SER A 66 -14.83 -7.34 5.75
C SER A 66 -14.10 -6.28 4.90
N TRP A 67 -13.74 -6.61 3.66
CA TRP A 67 -13.17 -5.66 2.70
C TRP A 67 -14.15 -4.52 2.37
N LEU A 68 -15.45 -4.82 2.23
CA LEU A 68 -16.46 -3.80 1.95
C LEU A 68 -16.55 -2.76 3.07
N PHE A 69 -16.44 -3.19 4.33
CA PHE A 69 -16.42 -2.28 5.46
C PHE A 69 -15.23 -1.31 5.38
N VAL A 70 -14.04 -1.82 5.03
CA VAL A 70 -12.84 -0.98 4.91
C VAL A 70 -12.91 -0.08 3.70
N LEU A 71 -13.50 -0.53 2.59
CA LEU A 71 -13.76 0.32 1.43
C LEU A 71 -14.65 1.50 1.78
N VAL A 72 -15.75 1.27 2.52
CA VAL A 72 -16.64 2.35 2.98
C VAL A 72 -15.90 3.29 3.93
N LEU A 73 -15.18 2.75 4.92
CA LEU A 73 -14.42 3.56 5.86
C LEU A 73 -13.35 4.42 5.14
N ALA A 74 -12.55 3.81 4.26
CA ALA A 74 -11.55 4.51 3.47
C ALA A 74 -12.17 5.56 2.55
N THR A 75 -13.32 5.27 1.94
CA THR A 75 -14.09 6.25 1.14
C THR A 75 -14.46 7.47 1.98
N VAL A 76 -14.98 7.27 3.19
CA VAL A 76 -15.33 8.37 4.09
C VAL A 76 -14.08 9.15 4.50
N LEU A 77 -12.99 8.48 4.89
CA LEU A 77 -11.74 9.14 5.29
C LEU A 77 -11.13 9.95 4.15
N PHE A 78 -11.04 9.40 2.94
CA PHE A 78 -10.49 10.09 1.78
C PHE A 78 -11.42 11.18 1.25
N SER A 79 -12.74 11.05 1.39
CA SER A 79 -13.67 12.11 0.96
C SER A 79 -13.40 13.45 1.65
N GLN A 80 -12.89 13.44 2.89
CA GLN A 80 -12.53 14.64 3.63
C GLN A 80 -11.39 15.44 2.98
N GLN A 81 -10.58 14.78 2.13
CA GLN A 81 -9.52 15.45 1.36
C GLN A 81 -10.07 16.20 0.15
N PHE A 82 -11.28 15.86 -0.30
CA PHE A 82 -11.90 16.38 -1.52
C PHE A 82 -13.20 17.14 -1.21
N ASP A 83 -13.17 18.01 -0.20
CA ASP A 83 -14.32 18.81 0.27
C ASP A 83 -15.57 17.95 0.62
N GLY A 84 -15.35 16.73 1.12
CA GLY A 84 -16.40 15.79 1.45
C GLY A 84 -16.98 15.04 0.24
N ASN A 85 -16.39 15.14 -0.94
CA ASN A 85 -16.87 14.47 -2.15
C ASN A 85 -16.66 12.95 -2.06
N PRO A 86 -17.74 12.14 -1.96
CA PRO A 86 -17.62 10.69 -1.79
C PRO A 86 -17.12 9.99 -3.05
N ALA A 87 -17.30 10.58 -4.24
CA ALA A 87 -16.86 9.96 -5.50
C ALA A 87 -15.33 9.91 -5.59
N TYR A 88 -14.63 11.00 -5.25
CA TYR A 88 -13.17 11.01 -5.20
C TYR A 88 -12.61 10.23 -4.02
N GLY A 89 -13.30 10.23 -2.88
CA GLY A 89 -12.97 9.35 -1.76
C GLY A 89 -13.02 7.87 -2.14
N PHE A 90 -14.09 7.47 -2.84
CA PHE A 90 -14.28 6.10 -3.32
C PHE A 90 -13.26 5.72 -4.39
N LEU A 91 -13.02 6.61 -5.36
CA LEU A 91 -12.00 6.41 -6.39
C LEU A 91 -10.61 6.20 -5.76
N THR A 92 -10.24 7.05 -4.80
CA THR A 92 -8.94 6.94 -4.09
C THR A 92 -8.85 5.62 -3.33
N ALA A 93 -9.89 5.25 -2.58
CA ALA A 93 -9.92 3.99 -1.85
C ALA A 93 -9.78 2.79 -2.80
N LEU A 94 -10.51 2.77 -3.91
CA LEU A 94 -10.48 1.69 -4.89
C LEU A 94 -9.11 1.57 -5.55
N LEU A 95 -8.50 2.68 -5.96
CA LEU A 95 -7.17 2.69 -6.57
C LEU A 95 -6.07 2.29 -5.58
N LEU A 96 -6.20 2.66 -4.30
CA LEU A 96 -5.30 2.20 -3.24
C LEU A 96 -5.39 0.68 -3.04
N PHE A 97 -6.61 0.12 -3.04
CA PHE A 97 -6.77 -1.34 -3.00
C PHE A 97 -6.14 -2.01 -4.22
N LEU A 98 -6.34 -1.45 -5.41
CA LEU A 98 -5.70 -1.95 -6.61
C LEU A 98 -4.17 -1.91 -6.49
N SER A 99 -3.58 -0.85 -5.91
CA SER A 99 -2.14 -0.79 -5.74
C SER A 99 -1.61 -1.83 -4.74
N VAL A 100 -2.36 -2.15 -3.69
CA VAL A 100 -2.04 -3.25 -2.76
C VAL A 100 -2.13 -4.61 -3.48
N VAL A 101 -3.14 -4.82 -4.32
CA VAL A 101 -3.23 -6.03 -5.16
C VAL A 101 -2.01 -6.14 -6.09
N LEU A 102 -1.60 -5.03 -6.70
CA LEU A 102 -0.42 -5.01 -7.57
C LEU A 102 0.88 -5.28 -6.81
N HIS A 103 1.00 -4.79 -5.57
CA HIS A 103 2.11 -5.11 -4.67
C HIS A 103 2.21 -6.63 -4.42
N GLU A 104 1.11 -7.26 -3.99
CA GLU A 104 1.05 -8.72 -3.75
C GLU A 104 1.24 -9.54 -5.03
N LEU A 105 0.75 -9.02 -6.16
CA LEU A 105 0.98 -9.61 -7.47
C LEU A 105 2.46 -9.56 -7.84
N GLY A 106 3.20 -8.52 -7.44
CA GLY A 106 4.65 -8.43 -7.61
C GLY A 106 5.37 -9.62 -6.97
N HIS A 107 5.08 -9.91 -5.71
CA HIS A 107 5.62 -11.09 -5.00
C HIS A 107 5.25 -12.39 -5.72
N SER A 108 3.98 -12.52 -6.12
CA SER A 108 3.45 -13.73 -6.72
C SER A 108 4.06 -14.00 -8.10
N LEU A 109 4.17 -12.99 -8.95
CA LEU A 109 4.78 -13.08 -10.27
C LEU A 109 6.27 -13.44 -10.16
N MET A 110 7.00 -12.85 -9.21
CA MET A 110 8.39 -13.21 -8.98
C MET A 110 8.52 -14.66 -8.51
N SER A 111 7.63 -15.11 -7.62
CA SER A 111 7.61 -16.51 -7.15
C SER A 111 7.38 -17.50 -8.29
N LEU A 112 6.42 -17.20 -9.18
CA LEU A 112 6.15 -18.02 -10.37
C LEU A 112 7.37 -18.06 -11.32
N ARG A 113 8.06 -16.93 -11.52
CA ARG A 113 9.29 -16.88 -12.34
C ARG A 113 10.42 -17.72 -11.76
N LEU A 114 10.47 -17.89 -10.45
CA LEU A 114 11.44 -18.75 -9.76
C LEU A 114 10.98 -20.21 -9.63
N GLY A 115 9.86 -20.59 -10.28
CA GLY A 115 9.34 -21.96 -10.25
C GLY A 115 8.65 -22.35 -8.93
N VAL A 116 8.35 -21.38 -8.07
CA VAL A 116 7.62 -21.59 -6.82
C VAL A 116 6.12 -21.55 -7.11
N LYS A 117 5.37 -22.56 -6.64
CA LYS A 117 3.91 -22.63 -6.81
C LYS A 117 3.21 -21.62 -5.88
N VAL A 118 2.35 -20.79 -6.47
CA VAL A 118 1.46 -19.85 -5.76
C VAL A 118 0.03 -20.38 -5.85
N ARG A 119 -0.64 -20.59 -4.71
CA ARG A 119 -1.96 -21.25 -4.68
C ARG A 119 -3.12 -20.25 -4.77
N SER A 120 -3.07 -19.13 -4.07
CA SER A 120 -4.13 -18.12 -4.10
C SER A 120 -3.68 -16.78 -3.51
N ILE A 121 -4.30 -15.68 -3.94
CA ILE A 121 -4.21 -14.38 -3.28
C ILE A 121 -5.57 -14.11 -2.63
N THR A 122 -5.60 -13.98 -1.30
CA THR A 122 -6.83 -13.67 -0.57
C THR A 122 -6.72 -12.27 -0.01
N LEU A 123 -7.62 -11.38 -0.45
CA LEU A 123 -7.70 -10.02 0.08
C LEU A 123 -8.42 -10.04 1.43
N PHE A 124 -7.68 -9.72 2.49
CA PHE A 124 -8.22 -9.47 3.81
C PHE A 124 -8.32 -7.96 4.09
N MET A 125 -8.87 -7.66 5.26
CA MET A 125 -9.30 -6.35 5.73
C MET A 125 -8.23 -5.24 5.65
N LEU A 126 -6.93 -5.56 5.69
CA LEU A 126 -5.83 -4.57 5.71
C LEU A 126 -4.65 -4.90 4.79
N GLY A 127 -4.85 -5.83 3.84
CA GLY A 127 -3.79 -6.34 2.99
C GLY A 127 -4.22 -7.62 2.27
N GLY A 128 -3.64 -7.88 1.11
CA GLY A 128 -3.73 -9.20 0.50
C GLY A 128 -2.82 -10.16 1.24
N VAL A 129 -3.35 -11.28 1.71
CA VAL A 129 -2.52 -12.40 2.14
C VAL A 129 -2.39 -13.31 0.92
N ALA A 130 -1.23 -13.26 0.27
CA ALA A 130 -0.87 -14.26 -0.72
C ALA A 130 -0.58 -15.59 0.02
N SER A 131 -1.38 -16.62 -0.24
CA SER A 131 -1.10 -17.97 0.21
C SER A 131 -0.08 -18.59 -0.73
N VAL A 132 1.19 -18.41 -0.38
CA VAL A 132 2.33 -19.06 -1.05
C VAL A 132 2.52 -20.45 -0.44
N GLU A 133 2.63 -21.46 -1.29
CA GLU A 133 2.66 -22.87 -0.88
C GLU A 133 3.97 -23.24 -0.18
N ARG A 134 5.08 -22.60 -0.57
CA ARG A 134 6.42 -22.72 0.03
C ARG A 134 7.25 -21.46 -0.19
N ASP A 135 8.04 -21.07 0.80
CA ASP A 135 9.14 -20.10 0.64
C ASP A 135 10.11 -20.55 -0.48
N PRO A 136 10.75 -19.61 -1.21
CA PRO A 136 11.82 -19.94 -2.15
C PRO A 136 12.93 -20.78 -1.49
N ALA A 137 13.45 -21.76 -2.24
CA ALA A 137 14.46 -22.70 -1.74
C ALA A 137 15.86 -22.08 -1.60
N THR A 138 16.10 -20.91 -2.20
CA THR A 138 17.39 -20.21 -2.18
C THR A 138 17.30 -18.87 -1.46
N PRO A 139 18.40 -18.41 -0.83
CA PRO A 139 18.45 -17.09 -0.21
C PRO A 139 18.17 -15.99 -1.23
N MET A 140 18.80 -16.05 -2.41
CA MET A 140 18.59 -15.08 -3.48
C MET A 140 17.13 -15.08 -3.98
N GLY A 141 16.51 -16.25 -4.12
CA GLY A 141 15.09 -16.33 -4.49
C GLY A 141 14.19 -15.67 -3.46
N THR A 142 14.49 -15.86 -2.17
CA THR A 142 13.77 -15.20 -1.06
C THR A 142 13.90 -13.69 -1.13
N LEU A 143 15.12 -13.18 -1.39
CA LEU A 143 15.38 -11.75 -1.53
C LEU A 143 14.63 -11.15 -2.72
N LEU A 144 14.70 -11.80 -3.88
CA LEU A 144 14.05 -11.31 -5.09
C LEU A 144 12.53 -11.27 -4.94
N VAL A 145 11.92 -12.30 -4.35
CA VAL A 145 10.48 -12.31 -4.06
C VAL A 145 10.12 -11.21 -3.09
N ALA A 146 10.84 -11.08 -1.97
CA ALA A 146 10.56 -10.05 -0.97
C ALA A 146 10.73 -8.62 -1.51
N ALA A 147 11.69 -8.39 -2.41
CA ALA A 147 11.88 -7.07 -3.02
C ALA A 147 10.83 -6.74 -4.10
N ALA A 148 10.17 -7.74 -4.69
CA ALA A 148 9.30 -7.54 -5.84
C ALA A 148 8.05 -6.69 -5.54
N GLY A 149 7.37 -6.92 -4.41
CA GLY A 149 6.21 -6.11 -4.01
C GLY A 149 6.57 -4.64 -3.75
N PRO A 150 7.55 -4.35 -2.88
CA PRO A 150 8.03 -2.98 -2.66
C PRO A 150 8.50 -2.28 -3.94
N ALA A 151 9.13 -3.01 -4.87
CA ALA A 151 9.52 -2.45 -6.16
C ALA A 151 8.31 -2.04 -7.02
N VAL A 152 7.24 -2.84 -7.04
CA VAL A 152 5.98 -2.47 -7.72
C VAL A 152 5.36 -1.21 -7.09
N SER A 153 5.29 -1.16 -5.75
CA SER A 153 4.76 0.03 -5.05
C SER A 153 5.62 1.27 -5.29
N ALA A 154 6.94 1.16 -5.25
CA ALA A 154 7.84 2.27 -5.56
C ALA A 154 7.69 2.76 -7.01
N LEU A 155 7.53 1.83 -7.97
CA LEU A 155 7.27 2.18 -9.37
C LEU A 155 5.92 2.90 -9.53
N LEU A 156 4.86 2.40 -8.90
CA LEU A 156 3.55 3.06 -8.90
C LEU A 156 3.64 4.46 -8.30
N ALA A 157 4.33 4.61 -7.17
CA ALA A 157 4.55 5.91 -6.53
C ALA A 157 5.23 6.90 -7.49
N PHE A 158 6.28 6.46 -8.18
CA PHE A 158 7.00 7.27 -9.14
C PHE A 158 6.12 7.69 -10.33
N LEU A 159 5.41 6.74 -10.95
CA LEU A 159 4.54 7.03 -12.10
C LEU A 159 3.38 7.97 -11.73
N LEU A 160 2.77 7.75 -10.56
CA LEU A 160 1.70 8.62 -10.06
C LEU A 160 2.23 10.02 -9.74
N ALA A 161 3.43 10.15 -9.16
CA ALA A 161 4.07 11.44 -8.92
C ALA A 161 4.31 12.23 -10.22
N LEU A 162 4.75 11.55 -11.30
CA LEU A 162 4.88 12.17 -12.62
C LEU A 162 3.53 12.59 -13.21
N ALA A 163 2.46 11.84 -12.90
CA ALA A 163 1.11 12.14 -13.37
C ALA A 163 0.42 13.29 -12.62
N VAL A 164 0.92 13.70 -11.44
CA VAL A 164 0.30 14.80 -10.65
C VAL A 164 0.18 16.08 -11.47
N HIS A 165 1.29 16.58 -12.02
CA HIS A 165 1.30 17.84 -12.75
C HIS A 165 0.30 17.86 -13.94
N PRO A 166 0.35 16.91 -14.90
CA PRO A 166 -0.60 16.92 -16.01
C PRO A 166 -2.06 16.70 -15.57
N LEU A 167 -2.32 15.86 -14.56
CA LEU A 167 -3.68 15.63 -14.07
C LEU A 167 -4.28 16.85 -13.37
N SER A 168 -3.46 17.60 -12.61
CA SER A 168 -3.89 18.85 -11.97
C SER A 168 -4.35 19.90 -12.97
N HIS A 169 -3.75 19.94 -14.18
CA HIS A 169 -4.15 20.87 -15.24
C HIS A 169 -5.44 20.46 -15.96
N ILE A 170 -5.74 19.16 -16.04
CA ILE A 170 -6.98 18.66 -16.67
C ILE A 170 -8.14 18.79 -15.70
N GLN A 171 -7.98 18.30 -14.48
CA GLN A 171 -9.00 18.28 -13.45
C GLN A 171 -8.31 18.28 -12.07
N PRO A 172 -8.31 19.41 -11.33
CA PRO A 172 -7.52 19.56 -10.11
C PRO A 172 -7.69 18.42 -9.07
N PRO A 173 -8.92 17.92 -8.81
CA PRO A 173 -9.10 16.77 -7.91
C PRO A 173 -8.38 15.49 -8.35
N LEU A 174 -8.18 15.24 -9.66
CA LEU A 174 -7.45 14.06 -10.14
C LEU A 174 -5.96 14.16 -9.84
N GLY A 175 -5.39 15.37 -9.90
CA GLY A 175 -4.01 15.62 -9.48
C GLY A 175 -3.81 15.31 -7.99
N GLU A 176 -4.78 15.68 -7.15
CA GLU A 176 -4.78 15.36 -5.72
C GLU A 176 -4.93 13.85 -5.46
N VAL A 177 -5.82 13.16 -6.17
CA VAL A 177 -5.93 11.69 -6.11
C VAL A 177 -4.60 11.03 -6.45
N ALA A 178 -3.95 11.46 -7.54
CA ALA A 178 -2.65 10.94 -7.95
C ALA A 178 -1.56 11.20 -6.89
N LEU A 179 -1.56 12.40 -6.28
CA LEU A 179 -0.61 12.76 -5.23
C LEU A 179 -0.78 11.89 -3.99
N VAL A 180 -2.02 11.72 -3.51
CA VAL A 180 -2.33 10.87 -2.34
C VAL A 180 -1.90 9.42 -2.62
N LEU A 181 -2.23 8.87 -3.77
CA LEU A 181 -1.85 7.51 -4.14
C LEU A 181 -0.34 7.35 -4.30
N ALA A 182 0.37 8.36 -4.82
CA ALA A 182 1.82 8.34 -4.93
C ALA A 182 2.48 8.24 -3.54
N GLN A 183 2.02 9.07 -2.60
CA GLN A 183 2.52 9.08 -1.23
C GLN A 183 2.23 7.76 -0.51
N LEU A 184 1.00 7.25 -0.62
CA LEU A 184 0.62 5.99 0.02
C LEU A 184 1.37 4.79 -0.56
N ASN A 185 1.64 4.76 -1.87
CA ASN A 185 2.45 3.71 -2.49
C ASN A 185 3.92 3.80 -2.07
N LEU A 186 4.49 5.00 -1.97
CA LEU A 186 5.84 5.19 -1.46
C LEU A 186 5.93 4.72 -0.02
N LEU A 187 4.95 5.09 0.81
CA LEU A 187 4.87 4.69 2.21
C LEU A 187 4.69 3.18 2.35
N LEU A 188 3.85 2.56 1.53
CA LEU A 188 3.68 1.10 1.47
C LEU A 188 5.00 0.40 1.13
N ALA A 189 5.76 0.93 0.17
CA ALA A 189 7.07 0.39 -0.18
C ALA A 189 8.09 0.54 0.96
N LEU A 190 8.21 1.74 1.53
CA LEU A 190 9.18 2.03 2.60
C LEU A 190 8.86 1.26 3.88
N PHE A 191 7.58 1.20 4.26
CA PHE A 191 7.15 0.48 5.45
C PHE A 191 7.40 -1.02 5.29
N ASN A 192 7.06 -1.60 4.13
CA ASN A 192 7.35 -3.01 3.89
C ASN A 192 8.86 -3.30 3.84
N LEU A 193 9.72 -2.33 3.51
CA LEU A 193 11.18 -2.49 3.55
C LEU A 193 11.80 -2.35 4.95
N LEU A 194 11.01 -2.07 6.00
CA LEU A 194 11.54 -2.01 7.36
C LEU A 194 12.14 -3.38 7.76
N PRO A 195 13.31 -3.37 8.44
CA PRO A 195 14.01 -4.59 8.79
C PRO A 195 13.33 -5.27 9.99
N GLY A 196 12.35 -6.13 9.74
CA GLY A 196 11.69 -6.89 10.80
C GLY A 196 10.59 -7.80 10.26
N LEU A 197 10.52 -9.05 10.73
CA LEU A 197 9.40 -9.92 10.38
C LEU A 197 8.11 -9.41 11.06
N PRO A 198 6.94 -9.50 10.39
CA PRO A 198 6.67 -10.24 9.15
C PRO A 198 6.85 -9.44 7.84
N LEU A 199 7.39 -8.23 7.87
CA LEU A 199 7.52 -7.34 6.69
C LEU A 199 8.54 -7.87 5.67
N ASP A 200 8.44 -7.40 4.43
CA ASP A 200 9.34 -7.80 3.34
C ASP A 200 10.81 -7.48 3.62
N GLY A 201 11.10 -6.36 4.27
CA GLY A 201 12.44 -5.97 4.72
C GLY A 201 13.00 -6.97 5.72
N GLY A 202 12.16 -7.54 6.58
CA GLY A 202 12.51 -8.67 7.43
C GLY A 202 12.87 -9.92 6.61
N GLN A 203 12.13 -10.20 5.54
CA GLN A 203 12.43 -11.31 4.62
C GLN A 203 13.73 -11.07 3.84
N ILE A 204 14.03 -9.83 3.47
CA ILE A 204 15.30 -9.43 2.86
C ILE A 204 16.45 -9.63 3.84
N VAL A 205 16.32 -9.17 5.09
CA VAL A 205 17.32 -9.42 6.15
C VAL A 205 17.53 -10.92 6.37
N LYS A 206 16.45 -11.70 6.45
CA LYS A 206 16.50 -13.16 6.55
C LYS A 206 17.31 -13.75 5.41
N ALA A 207 17.05 -13.33 4.17
CA ALA A 207 17.73 -13.81 2.98
C ALA A 207 19.22 -13.44 2.94
N LEU A 208 19.57 -12.20 3.30
CA LEU A 208 20.96 -11.73 3.33
C LEU A 208 21.79 -12.47 4.38
N VAL A 209 21.24 -12.64 5.58
CA VAL A 209 21.92 -13.38 6.67
C VAL A 209 22.02 -14.86 6.33
N TRP A 210 20.99 -15.44 5.70
CA TRP A 210 21.06 -16.81 5.21
C TRP A 210 22.15 -16.97 4.13
N GLN A 211 22.24 -16.05 3.17
CA GLN A 211 23.28 -16.06 2.13
C GLN A 211 24.68 -15.96 2.74
N ALA A 212 24.87 -15.10 3.74
CA ALA A 212 26.17 -14.88 4.38
C ALA A 212 26.58 -16.03 5.33
N SER A 213 25.62 -16.62 6.05
CA SER A 213 25.92 -17.61 7.10
C SER A 213 25.72 -19.07 6.67
N GLY A 214 25.09 -19.31 5.52
CA GLY A 214 24.67 -20.64 5.07
C GLY A 214 23.49 -21.24 5.86
N SER A 215 23.03 -20.61 6.94
CA SER A 215 21.97 -21.11 7.82
C SER A 215 20.70 -20.28 7.74
N ARG A 216 19.60 -20.89 7.28
CA ARG A 216 18.28 -20.26 7.22
C ARG A 216 17.76 -19.88 8.62
N GLU A 217 18.05 -20.71 9.62
CA GLU A 217 17.63 -20.47 11.01
C GLU A 217 18.27 -19.21 11.60
N LYS A 218 19.56 -18.98 11.32
CA LYS A 218 20.25 -17.74 11.73
C LYS A 218 19.60 -16.53 11.06
N GLY A 219 19.24 -16.63 9.79
CA GLY A 219 18.52 -15.58 9.08
C GLY A 219 17.17 -15.23 9.70
N VAL A 220 16.35 -16.25 10.02
CA VAL A 220 15.06 -16.05 10.69
C VAL A 220 15.26 -15.39 12.06
N ARG A 221 16.19 -15.90 12.87
CA ARG A 221 16.45 -15.37 14.21
C ARG A 221 16.85 -13.90 14.18
N THR A 222 17.72 -13.49 13.26
CA THR A 222 18.13 -12.10 13.12
C THR A 222 16.95 -11.22 12.69
N ALA A 223 16.19 -11.65 11.67
CA ALA A 223 15.05 -10.89 11.18
C ALA A 223 13.91 -10.74 12.22
N THR A 224 13.66 -11.77 13.03
CA THR A 224 12.73 -11.69 14.17
C THR A 224 13.22 -10.71 15.23
N ARG A 225 14.52 -10.73 15.57
CA ARG A 225 15.09 -9.79 16.56
C ARG A 225 15.00 -8.35 16.09
N CYS A 226 15.25 -8.07 14.80
CA CYS A 226 15.07 -6.73 14.27
C CYS A 226 13.60 -6.27 14.40
N GLY A 227 12.63 -7.16 14.16
CA GLY A 227 11.21 -6.87 14.39
C GLY A 227 10.88 -6.57 15.86
N GLN A 228 11.46 -7.31 16.82
CA GLN A 228 11.27 -7.08 18.25
C GLN A 228 11.90 -5.79 18.78
N LEU A 229 12.88 -5.23 18.09
CA LEU A 229 13.50 -3.95 18.46
C LEU A 229 12.73 -2.75 17.91
N LEU A 230 11.96 -2.96 16.85
CA LEU A 230 11.19 -1.91 16.17
C LEU A 230 9.76 -1.75 16.70
N GLY A 231 9.25 -2.70 17.51
CA GLY A 231 7.89 -2.70 18.06
C GLY A 231 7.86 -3.05 19.53
#